data_AF-A0A5S4YHE3-F1
#
_entry.id   AF-A0A5S4YHE3-F1
#
_cell.length_a   1.000
_cell.length_b   1.000
_cell.length_c   1.000
_cell.angle_alpha   90.00
_cell.angle_beta   90.00
_cell.angle_gamma   90.00
#
_symmetry.space_group_name_H-M   'P 1'
#
loop_
_entity.id
_entity.type
_entity.pdbx_description
1 polymer ?
#
loop_
_entity_poly.entity_id
_entity_poly.type
_entity_poly.pdbx_seq_one_letter_code
_entity_poly.pdbx_strand_id
1 'polypeptide(L)' 'MNVPEIIRRAIEIGERNGNITFDELNQLCDSEELDPKDIERILNTLSEAGIWIEGD' A
#
# COMPACT_ATOMS: atom_id res chain seq x y z
N MET A 1 1.85 2.79 12.01
CA MET A 1 0.80 1.80 11.72
C MET A 1 1.47 0.49 11.41
N ASN A 2 1.08 -0.61 12.05
CA ASN A 2 1.62 -1.92 11.68
C ASN A 2 1.30 -2.22 10.20
N VAL A 3 2.22 -2.88 9.51
CA VAL A 3 2.08 -3.38 8.12
C VAL A 3 0.67 -3.88 7.73
N PRO A 4 -0.01 -4.75 8.50
CA PRO A 4 -1.37 -5.18 8.17
C PRO A 4 -2.43 -4.06 8.15
N GLU A 5 -2.27 -3.00 8.94
CA GLU A 5 -3.16 -1.83 8.87
C GLU A 5 -2.90 -0.99 7.62
N ILE A 6 -1.63 -0.83 7.24
CA ILE A 6 -1.22 -0.14 6.00
C ILE A 6 -1.81 -0.88 4.80
N ILE A 7 -1.67 -2.21 4.74
CA ILE A 7 -2.25 -3.05 3.70
C ILE A 7 -3.76 -2.85 3.62
N ARG A 8 -4.46 -2.94 4.76
CA ARG A 8 -5.92 -2.79 4.78
C ARG A 8 -6.35 -1.42 4.25
N ARG A 9 -5.69 -0.35 4.69
CA ARG A 9 -5.96 1.02 4.22
C ARG A 9 -5.66 1.17 2.73
N ALA A 10 -4.54 0.63 2.27
CA ALA A 10 -4.16 0.69 0.87
C ALA A 10 -5.14 -0.09 -0.02
N ILE A 11 -5.67 -1.22 0.49
CA ILE A 11 -6.74 -1.97 -0.18
C ILE A 11 -8.02 -1.15 -0.24
N GLU A 12 -8.45 -0.51 0.85
CA GLU A 12 -9.66 0.32 0.84
C GLU A 12 -9.58 1.50 -0.14
N ILE A 13 -8.40 2.10 -0.31
CA ILE A 13 -8.15 3.15 -1.31
C ILE A 13 -8.18 2.55 -2.71
N GLY A 14 -7.46 1.45 -2.92
CA GLY A 14 -7.37 0.77 -4.21
C GLY A 14 -8.66 0.12 -4.68
N GLU A 15 -9.56 -0.33 -3.79
CA GLU A 15 -10.88 -0.84 -4.18
C GLU A 15 -11.79 0.26 -4.75
N ARG A 16 -11.57 1.53 -4.37
CA ARG A 16 -12.34 2.66 -4.89
C ARG A 16 -11.97 3.01 -6.32
N ASN A 17 -10.68 2.99 -6.64
CA ASN A 17 -10.15 3.51 -7.91
C ASN A 17 -9.58 2.41 -8.82
N GLY A 18 -9.38 1.20 -8.31
CA GLY A 18 -8.65 0.11 -8.96
C GLY A 18 -7.11 0.23 -8.85
N ASN A 19 -6.61 1.33 -8.31
CA ASN A 19 -5.20 1.64 -8.15
C ASN A 19 -4.96 2.46 -6.87
N ILE A 20 -3.71 2.50 -6.42
CA ILE A 20 -3.25 3.42 -5.38
C ILE A 20 -2.01 4.14 -5.88
N THR A 21 -1.90 5.44 -5.60
CA THR A 21 -0.72 6.22 -5.99
C THR A 21 0.42 6.04 -4.97
N PHE A 22 1.66 6.24 -5.42
CA PHE A 22 2.81 6.25 -4.51
C PHE A 22 2.68 7.29 -3.38
N ASP A 23 2.05 8.43 -3.66
CA ASP A 23 1.84 9.50 -2.67
C ASP A 23 0.87 9.05 -1.58
N GLU A 24 -0.27 8.44 -1.97
CA GLU A 24 -1.22 7.86 -1.03
C GLU A 24 -0.60 6.72 -0.22
N LEU A 25 0.19 5.85 -0.86
CA LEU A 25 0.90 4.79 -0.17
C LEU A 25 1.92 5.36 0.82
N ASN A 26 2.70 6.37 0.43
CA ASN A 26 3.64 7.05 1.31
C ASN A 26 2.94 7.70 2.50
N GLN A 27 1.77 8.33 2.30
CA GLN A 27 1.01 8.91 3.41
C GLN A 27 0.55 7.86 4.43
N LEU A 28 0.29 6.62 4.00
CA LEU A 28 -0.01 5.51 4.92
C LEU A 28 1.25 5.02 5.65
N CYS A 29 2.40 5.09 4.99
CA CYS A 29 3.70 4.69 5.51
C CYS A 29 4.39 5.76 6.38
N ASP A 30 3.97 7.04 6.29
CA ASP A 30 4.64 8.22 6.85
C ASP A 30 4.91 8.16 8.37
N SER A 31 4.23 7.26 9.08
CA SER A 31 4.38 7.09 10.53
C SER A 31 5.32 5.96 10.96
N GLU A 32 5.87 5.17 10.04
CA GLU A 32 6.69 4.00 10.40
C GLU A 32 7.90 3.84 9.47
N GLU A 33 9.09 3.66 10.04
CA GLU A 33 10.26 3.21 9.26
C GLU A 33 9.99 1.78 8.78
N LEU A 34 9.45 1.65 7.57
CA LEU A 34 9.21 0.34 6.96
C LEU A 34 10.52 -0.23 6.45
N ASP A 35 10.82 -1.45 6.88
CA ASP A 35 11.89 -2.23 6.29
C ASP A 35 11.54 -2.61 4.83
N PRO A 36 12.56 -2.85 3.98
CA PRO A 36 12.34 -3.27 2.59
C PRO A 36 11.45 -4.52 2.48
N LYS A 37 11.52 -5.41 3.46
CA LYS A 37 10.67 -6.63 3.52
C LYS A 37 9.21 -6.30 3.77
N ASP A 38 8.93 -5.29 4.57
CA ASP A 38 7.57 -4.87 4.87
C ASP A 38 6.95 -4.16 3.67
N ILE A 39 7.73 -3.33 2.97
CA ILE A 39 7.35 -2.75 1.68
C ILE A 39 7.01 -3.88 0.69
N GLU A 40 7.91 -4.85 0.50
CA GLU A 40 7.68 -5.96 -0.44
C GLU A 40 6.40 -6.75 -0.11
N ARG A 41 6.10 -6.94 1.18
CA ARG A 41 4.85 -7.55 1.66
C ARG A 41 3.63 -6.73 1.26
N ILE A 42 3.67 -5.41 1.46
CA ILE A 42 2.57 -4.50 1.12
C ILE A 42 2.31 -4.55 -0.39
N LEU A 43 3.36 -4.41 -1.20
CA LEU A 43 3.30 -4.47 -2.65
C LEU A 43 2.69 -5.80 -3.14
N ASN A 44 3.16 -6.92 -2.58
CA ASN A 44 2.68 -8.24 -2.96
C ASN A 44 1.19 -8.42 -2.62
N THR A 45 0.78 -8.06 -1.40
CA THR A 45 -0.63 -8.17 -1.01
C THR A 45 -1.55 -7.27 -1.82
N LEU A 46 -1.11 -6.06 -2.18
CA LEU A 46 -1.88 -5.19 -3.08
C LEU A 46 -2.03 -5.82 -4.47
N SER A 47 -0.94 -6.38 -5.02
CA SER A 47 -1.00 -7.09 -6.30
C SER A 47 -1.91 -8.32 -6.26
N GLU A 48 -1.90 -9.09 -5.17
CA GLU A 48 -2.81 -10.22 -4.96
C GLU A 48 -4.28 -9.78 -4.86
N ALA A 49 -4.53 -8.60 -4.31
CA ALA A 49 -5.85 -7.97 -4.27
C ALA A 49 -6.27 -7.38 -5.64
N GLY A 50 -5.42 -7.42 -6.65
CA GLY A 50 -5.69 -6.84 -7.98
C GLY A 50 -5.56 -5.31 -8.01
N ILE A 51 -4.88 -4.73 -7.01
CA ILE A 51 -4.63 -3.30 -6.89
C ILE A 51 -3.21 -3.02 -7.38
N TRP A 52 -3.12 -2.15 -8.38
CA TRP A 52 -1.85 -1.75 -8.98
C TRP A 52 -1.40 -0.43 -8.37
N ILE A 53 -0.08 -0.27 -8.25
CA ILE A 53 0.47 1.00 -7.80
C ILE A 53 0.74 1.85 -9.03
N GLU A 54 0.07 2.99 -9.07
CA GLU A 54 0.26 3.99 -10.12
C GLU A 54 1.48 4.84 -9.75
N GLY A 55 2.56 4.65 -10.52
CA GLY A 55 3.72 5.52 -10.52
C GLY A 55 3.61 6.49 -11.68
N ASP A 56 3.62 7.79 -11.36
CA ASP A 56 3.78 8.86 -12.36
C ASP A 56 5.20 8.85 -12.94
#